data_AF-A0A6L3AN86-F1
#
_entry.id   AF-A0A6L3AN86-F1
#
_cell.length_a   1.000
_cell.length_b   1.000
_cell.length_c   1.000
_cell.angle_alpha   90.00
_cell.angle_beta   90.00
_cell.angle_gamma   90.00
#
_symmetry.space_group_name_H-M   'P 1'
#
loop_
_entity.id
_entity.type
_entity.pdbx_description
1 polymer ?
#
loop_
_entity_poly.entity_id
_entity_poly.type
_entity_poly.pdbx_seq_one_letter_code
_entity_poly.pdbx_strand_id
1 'polypeptide(L)' 'MNRKTLEKEYPNYKKHIKNTFEAKQQHVFTWWDEISSGEKELLLAQVASIDFQLIEKL' A
#
# COMPACT_ATOMS: atom_id res chain seq x y z
N MET A 1 7.65 -7.31 -0.38
CA MET A 1 7.34 -6.47 0.79
C MET A 1 6.34 -7.15 1.73
N ASN A 2 6.52 -7.07 3.05
CA ASN A 2 5.58 -7.66 4.04
C ASN A 2 4.61 -6.61 4.59
N ARG A 3 3.31 -6.92 4.59
CA ARG A 3 2.24 -6.09 5.16
C ARG A 3 2.55 -5.61 6.58
N LYS A 4 3.01 -6.49 7.48
CA LYS A 4 3.26 -6.13 8.89
C LYS A 4 4.36 -5.08 9.03
N THR A 5 5.36 -5.11 8.16
CA THR A 5 6.46 -4.14 8.12
C THR A 5 5.93 -2.78 7.68
N LEU A 6 5.19 -2.73 6.56
CA LEU A 6 4.57 -1.51 6.05
C LEU A 6 3.63 -0.85 7.08
N GLU A 7 2.76 -1.63 7.71
CA GLU A 7 1.82 -1.11 8.72
C GLU A 7 2.53 -0.57 9.97
N LYS A 8 3.71 -1.10 10.31
CA LYS A 8 4.52 -0.64 11.46
C LYS A 8 5.27 0.65 11.12
N GLU A 9 5.84 0.74 9.93
CA GLU A 9 6.59 1.91 9.47
C GLU A 9 5.67 3.09 9.15
N TYR A 10 4.47 2.82 8.61
CA TYR A 10 3.52 3.82 8.15
C TYR A 10 2.13 3.61 8.79
N PRO A 11 1.99 3.84 10.11
CA PRO A 11 0.75 3.56 10.84
C PRO A 11 -0.44 4.39 10.34
N ASN A 12 -0.19 5.60 9.84
CA ASN A 12 -1.23 6.47 9.28
C ASN A 12 -1.89 5.87 8.02
N TYR A 13 -1.18 5.02 7.29
CA TYR A 13 -1.67 4.36 6.07
C TYR A 13 -2.12 2.91 6.31
N LYS A 14 -2.13 2.44 7.57
CA LYS A 14 -2.40 1.04 7.94
C LYS A 14 -3.67 0.48 7.31
N LYS A 15 -4.78 1.23 7.34
CA LYS A 15 -6.05 0.81 6.74
C LYS A 15 -5.93 0.60 5.22
N HIS A 16 -5.28 1.53 4.53
CA HIS A 16 -5.12 1.47 3.08
C HIS A 16 -4.20 0.33 2.67
N ILE A 17 -3.06 0.17 3.35
CA ILE A 17 -2.16 -0.97 3.17
C ILE A 17 -2.92 -2.28 3.37
N LYS A 18 -3.67 -2.42 4.47
CA LYS A 18 -4.50 -3.61 4.72
C LYS A 18 -5.43 -3.91 3.55
N ASN A 19 -6.19 -2.91 3.09
CA ASN A 19 -7.15 -3.06 2.00
C ASN A 19 -6.49 -3.49 0.69
N THR A 20 -5.33 -2.92 0.33
CA THR A 20 -4.58 -3.30 -0.87
C THR A 20 -4.14 -4.78 -0.84
N PHE A 21 -3.67 -5.25 0.32
CA PHE A 21 -3.30 -6.67 0.48
C PHE A 21 -4.51 -7.60 0.44
N GLU A 22 -5.62 -7.21 1.08
CA GLU A 22 -6.86 -7.99 1.07
C GLU A 22 -7.46 -8.13 -0.33
N ALA A 23 -7.36 -7.07 -1.14
CA ALA A 23 -7.72 -7.07 -2.57
C ALA A 23 -6.70 -7.79 -3.47
N LYS A 24 -5.69 -8.47 -2.91
CA LYS A 24 -4.59 -9.17 -3.62
C LYS A 24 -3.72 -8.27 -4.51
N GLN A 25 -3.75 -6.95 -4.31
CA GLN A 25 -3.01 -5.94 -5.08
C GLN A 25 -1.62 -5.65 -4.48
N GLN A 26 -1.01 -6.63 -3.83
CA GLN A 26 0.28 -6.50 -3.15
C GLN A 26 1.46 -6.14 -4.08
N HIS A 27 1.32 -6.36 -5.39
CA HIS A 27 2.35 -6.05 -6.39
C HIS A 27 2.63 -4.54 -6.51
N VAL A 28 1.73 -3.67 -6.04
CA VAL A 28 1.97 -2.22 -5.94
C VAL A 28 3.21 -1.91 -5.09
N PHE A 29 3.57 -2.80 -4.15
CA PHE A 29 4.74 -2.66 -3.29
C PHE A 29 5.95 -3.48 -3.75
N THR A 30 6.00 -3.93 -5.02
CA THR A 30 7.09 -4.78 -5.54
C THR A 30 8.46 -4.09 -5.40
N TRP A 31 8.55 -2.81 -5.77
CA TRP A 31 9.79 -2.05 -5.80
C TRP A 31 10.02 -1.21 -4.54
N TRP A 32 9.37 -1.58 -3.43
CA TRP A 32 9.35 -0.77 -2.21
C TRP A 32 10.74 -0.46 -1.66
N ASP A 33 11.66 -1.42 -1.73
CA ASP A 33 13.01 -1.27 -1.18
C ASP A 33 13.93 -0.45 -2.09
N GLU A 34 13.51 -0.16 -3.32
CA GLU A 34 14.28 0.58 -4.33
C GLU A 34 13.93 2.08 -4.37
N ILE A 35 12.85 2.49 -3.71
CA ILE A 35 12.37 3.87 -3.68
C ILE A 35 12.73 4.57 -2.36
N SER A 36 12.92 5.89 -2.43
CA SER A 36 13.22 6.75 -1.28
C SER A 36 12.03 6.91 -0.34
N SER A 37 12.27 7.40 0.89
CA SER A 37 11.21 7.63 1.87
C SER A 37 10.13 8.62 1.39
N GLY A 38 10.51 9.64 0.61
CA GLY A 38 9.55 10.58 0.04
C GLY A 38 8.67 9.94 -1.04
N GLU A 39 9.25 9.10 -1.90
CA GLU A 39 8.50 8.34 -2.90
C GLU A 39 7.57 7.30 -2.26
N LYS A 40 7.98 6.69 -1.16
CA LYS A 40 7.14 5.80 -0.35
C LYS A 40 5.89 6.50 0.16
N GLU A 41 6.04 7.72 0.69
CA GLU A 41 4.89 8.51 1.14
C GLU A 41 3.95 8.90 -0.01
N LEU A 42 4.51 9.29 -1.15
CA LEU A 42 3.73 9.58 -2.36
C LEU A 42 2.95 8.36 -2.85
N LEU A 43 3.59 7.20 -2.91
CA LEU A 43 2.94 5.94 -3.28
C LEU A 43 1.82 5.57 -2.31
N LEU A 44 2.04 5.74 -0.99
CA LEU A 44 1.02 5.47 0.02
C LEU A 44 -0.16 6.45 -0.07
N ALA A 45 0.09 7.72 -0.37
CA ALA A 45 -0.96 8.70 -0.62
C ALA A 45 -1.80 8.35 -1.86
N GLN A 46 -1.17 7.86 -2.92
CA GLN A 46 -1.88 7.34 -4.11
C GLN A 46 -2.68 6.07 -3.78
N VAL A 47 -2.09 5.13 -3.05
CA VAL A 47 -2.80 3.93 -2.57
C VAL A 47 -4.02 4.30 -1.72
N ALA A 48 -3.93 5.38 -0.94
CA ALA A 48 -5.02 5.84 -0.11
C ALA A 48 -6.18 6.47 -0.91
N SER A 49 -5.92 6.99 -2.11
CA SER A 49 -6.96 7.56 -2.98
C SER A 49 -7.71 6.53 -3.83
N ILE A 50 -7.25 5.27 -3.84
CA ILE A 50 -7.82 4.19 -4.64
C ILE A 50 -8.65 3.25 -3.75
N ASP A 51 -9.89 2.94 -4.17
CA ASP A 51 -10.68 1.87 -3.56
C ASP A 51 -10.37 0.52 -4.21
N PHE A 52 -9.35 -0.17 -3.68
CA PHE A 52 -8.95 -1.48 -4.17
C PHE A 52 -10.01 -2.58 -3.95
N GLN A 53 -10.91 -2.43 -2.98
CA GLN A 53 -11.98 -3.41 -2.76
C GLN A 53 -13.07 -3.28 -3.82
N LEU A 54 -13.29 -2.08 -4.37
CA LEU A 54 -14.12 -1.91 -5.55
C LEU A 54 -13.46 -2.51 -6.79
N ILE A 55 -12.16 -2.24 -7.01
CA ILE A 55 -11.41 -2.76 -8.16
C ILE A 55 -11.40 -4.29 -8.20
N GLU A 56 -11.28 -4.97 -7.06
CA GLU A 56 -11.32 -6.45 -7.02
C GLU A 56 -12.65 -7.04 -7.53
N LYS A 57 -13.74 -6.28 -7.44
CA LYS A 57 -15.09 -6.73 -7.83
C LYS A 57 -15.43 -6.44 -9.29
N LEU A 58 -14.59 -5.71 -10.00
CA LEU A 58 -14.74 -5.40 -11.44
C LEU A 58 -14.02 -6.46 -12.28
#